data_AF-A0A7X7GYF8-F1
#
_entry.id   AF-A0A7X7GYF8-F1
#
_cell.length_a   1.000
_cell.length_b   1.000
_cell.length_c   1.000
_cell.angle_alpha   90.00
_cell.angle_beta   90.00
_cell.angle_gamma   90.00
#
_symmetry.space_group_name_H-M   'P 1'
#
loop_
_entity.id
_entity.type
_entity.pdbx_description
1 polymer ?
#
loop_
_entity_poly.entity_id
_entity_poly.type
_entity_poly.pdbx_seq_one_letter_code
_entity_poly.pdbx_strand_id
1 'polypeptide(L)'
;MSKSKKQPRRSALRAGLAAGLTLFVGAALSAGCLDRPAVEQQPNTSNVFVDRIVNTKVDKIDLLFTIDNSVSMADKQQILKDAVPNLVLRLVNPSCVDRETGALSPYNGTACPEGSKREFDPIENIHIGVVTSSLGGHGGPNNVCASPQEPIVHVNDRGELLPKVRAGLPEHDPAGFLRWRGAAVDDEQAFIDDFTAHVTGAGETGCGFEAVMEGWYRFLIDPEPPVDMVLNGENQAVPSAINEALLAQRAAFLRPDSLVAIIMLSDENDCSIRDGGTDWLAARAGRAQDALWVASETCDTDPNSECCHSCQVDPPAGCPSAPRCARVDGRAPQLALIDDKPNIRCHAQKRRFGVDFLYSPRRYIDGLTKPMVPNRSGELVPNPLFAPGENGLVRDRSLVFLAGIVGVPWQDIATPESLEPGVPTLEFLTAEELAANGRWDVILGDPANNIPPTDPLMIESVDPRSGTNPITGDALVTWETPRGNPINGHEFNNPERDDLQYACTFPLAPSPLSAEECATKPAGACDCIEEADATMQKPLCFQGAGSAFSTTQYFAKAYPGTRYLEVLKGFGDNSIVA
;
A
#
# COMPACT_ATOMS: atom_id res chain seq x y z
N MET A 1 16.11 -62.18 -3.87
CA MET A 1 16.32 -63.39 -4.70
C MET A 1 15.05 -63.68 -5.53
N SER A 2 15.14 -64.57 -6.52
CA SER A 2 14.05 -65.02 -7.42
C SER A 2 13.59 -64.05 -8.53
N LYS A 3 12.81 -64.58 -9.50
CA LYS A 3 12.70 -64.08 -10.88
C LYS A 3 11.41 -64.54 -11.63
N SER A 4 10.81 -63.60 -12.38
CA SER A 4 10.36 -63.73 -13.80
C SER A 4 9.08 -64.52 -14.20
N LYS A 5 8.63 -64.20 -15.44
CA LYS A 5 7.67 -64.87 -16.37
C LYS A 5 6.17 -64.49 -16.26
N LYS A 6 5.34 -64.63 -17.32
CA LYS A 6 5.38 -64.22 -18.76
C LYS A 6 4.13 -64.78 -19.52
N GLN A 7 3.19 -63.93 -19.95
CA GLN A 7 2.32 -64.08 -21.17
C GLN A 7 1.51 -65.42 -21.33
N PRO A 8 0.84 -65.77 -22.47
CA PRO A 8 0.41 -65.04 -23.70
C PRO A 8 -1.10 -65.25 -24.12
N ARG A 9 -1.59 -64.57 -25.19
CA ARG A 9 -2.15 -65.18 -26.46
C ARG A 9 -2.78 -64.17 -27.46
N ARG A 10 -3.22 -64.65 -28.65
CA ARG A 10 -3.71 -63.93 -29.86
C ARG A 10 -4.89 -64.68 -30.54
N SER A 11 -5.67 -64.00 -31.39
CA SER A 11 -6.54 -64.57 -32.46
C SER A 11 -6.79 -63.53 -33.61
N ALA A 12 -7.39 -63.92 -34.75
CA ALA A 12 -7.45 -63.12 -36.01
C ALA A 12 -8.64 -63.52 -36.96
N LEU A 13 -8.62 -63.03 -38.25
CA LEU A 13 -9.50 -63.28 -39.47
C LEU A 13 -10.42 -62.08 -39.90
N ARG A 14 -10.96 -61.95 -41.15
CA ARG A 14 -10.47 -62.09 -42.57
C ARG A 14 -11.57 -61.74 -43.63
N ALA A 15 -11.19 -61.43 -44.91
CA ALA A 15 -12.01 -61.32 -46.17
C ALA A 15 -12.93 -60.07 -46.34
N GLY A 16 -13.44 -59.63 -47.53
CA GLY A 16 -13.48 -60.15 -48.94
C GLY A 16 -13.48 -59.05 -50.07
N LEU A 17 -13.97 -59.30 -51.31
CA LEU A 17 -13.57 -58.54 -52.55
C LEU A 17 -14.64 -58.38 -53.72
N ALA A 18 -14.39 -57.46 -54.70
CA ALA A 18 -15.01 -57.25 -56.08
C ALA A 18 -16.41 -56.55 -56.19
N ALA A 19 -16.96 -56.04 -57.33
CA ALA A 19 -16.55 -55.39 -58.65
C ALA A 19 -17.86 -55.04 -59.47
N GLY A 20 -17.99 -54.31 -60.62
CA GLY A 20 -17.16 -53.46 -61.52
C GLY A 20 -17.84 -53.17 -62.92
N LEU A 21 -17.44 -52.11 -63.69
CA LEU A 21 -17.83 -51.70 -65.09
C LEU A 21 -19.28 -51.14 -65.31
N THR A 22 -19.73 -50.33 -66.33
CA THR A 22 -19.22 -49.58 -67.55
C THR A 22 -20.33 -48.59 -68.08
N LEU A 23 -20.25 -47.74 -69.14
CA LEU A 23 -19.30 -46.71 -69.66
C LEU A 23 -19.76 -46.16 -71.07
N PHE A 24 -20.19 -44.88 -71.22
CA PHE A 24 -20.35 -44.11 -72.51
C PHE A 24 -20.32 -42.58 -72.20
N VAL A 25 -19.37 -41.70 -72.60
CA VAL A 25 -18.90 -41.16 -73.92
C VAL A 25 -19.54 -39.80 -74.30
N GLY A 26 -18.70 -38.75 -74.50
CA GLY A 26 -19.06 -37.43 -75.08
C GLY A 26 -17.92 -36.39 -74.99
N ALA A 27 -17.53 -35.77 -76.11
CA ALA A 27 -16.32 -34.92 -76.32
C ALA A 27 -16.02 -33.82 -75.24
N ALA A 28 -14.79 -33.45 -74.82
CA ALA A 28 -13.38 -33.56 -75.28
C ALA A 28 -12.75 -32.28 -75.88
N LEU A 29 -11.83 -31.62 -75.12
CA LEU A 29 -10.70 -30.84 -75.65
C LEU A 29 -9.62 -30.50 -74.57
N SER A 30 -8.35 -30.81 -74.89
CA SER A 30 -7.07 -30.20 -74.44
C SER A 30 -6.68 -29.98 -72.94
N ALA A 31 -5.61 -30.71 -72.55
CA ALA A 31 -4.39 -30.27 -71.81
C ALA A 31 -4.34 -30.23 -70.25
N GLY A 32 -3.39 -31.02 -69.68
CA GLY A 32 -2.93 -30.98 -68.26
C GLY A 32 -3.76 -31.87 -67.32
N CYS A 33 -3.39 -33.08 -66.90
CA CYS A 33 -2.10 -33.61 -66.40
C CYS A 33 -1.57 -32.80 -65.20
N LEU A 34 -1.54 -33.31 -63.95
CA LEU A 34 -1.67 -34.69 -63.44
C LEU A 34 -2.53 -34.73 -62.17
N ASP A 35 -3.36 -35.78 -62.03
CA ASP A 35 -3.81 -36.24 -60.70
C ASP A 35 -2.61 -36.77 -59.92
N ARG A 36 -2.25 -36.09 -58.84
CA ARG A 36 -1.25 -36.57 -57.88
C ARG A 36 -1.99 -37.21 -56.71
N PRO A 37 -1.76 -38.50 -56.39
CA PRO A 37 -2.50 -39.14 -55.31
C PRO A 37 -2.26 -38.41 -53.99
N ALA A 38 -3.34 -38.19 -53.25
CA ALA A 38 -3.27 -37.65 -51.90
C ALA A 38 -2.52 -38.64 -51.01
N VAL A 39 -1.25 -38.34 -50.74
CA VAL A 39 -0.48 -39.00 -49.69
C VAL A 39 -1.10 -38.59 -48.36
N GLU A 40 -1.38 -39.53 -47.47
CA GLU A 40 -1.63 -39.22 -46.06
C GLU A 40 -0.37 -38.56 -45.50
N GLN A 41 -0.37 -37.22 -45.44
CA GLN A 41 0.47 -36.54 -44.49
C GLN A 41 -0.04 -36.95 -43.11
N GLN A 42 0.71 -37.81 -42.43
CA GLN A 42 0.61 -37.87 -40.98
C GLN A 42 0.85 -36.43 -40.49
N PRO A 43 -0.10 -35.81 -39.76
CA PRO A 43 0.14 -34.50 -39.21
C PRO A 43 1.26 -34.66 -38.19
N ASN A 44 2.46 -34.22 -38.57
CA ASN A 44 3.48 -33.87 -37.59
C ASN A 44 2.89 -32.72 -36.79
N THR A 45 2.23 -33.06 -35.68
CA THR A 45 2.02 -32.14 -34.58
C THR A 45 3.42 -31.78 -34.09
N SER A 46 3.97 -30.72 -34.67
CA SER A 46 4.91 -29.88 -33.94
C SER A 46 4.19 -29.53 -32.65
N ASN A 47 4.57 -30.18 -31.55
CA ASN A 47 4.12 -29.78 -30.24
C ASN A 47 4.56 -28.32 -30.11
N VAL A 48 3.59 -27.41 -30.23
CA VAL A 48 3.79 -26.01 -29.88
C VAL A 48 3.86 -26.03 -28.36
N PHE A 49 5.06 -26.35 -27.87
CA PHE A 49 5.50 -25.91 -26.56
C PHE A 49 5.38 -24.40 -26.61
N VAL A 50 4.27 -23.89 -26.08
CA VAL A 50 4.21 -22.54 -25.58
C VAL A 50 5.10 -22.55 -24.34
N ASP A 51 6.40 -22.45 -24.59
CA ASP A 51 7.28 -21.83 -23.62
C ASP A 51 6.67 -20.46 -23.37
N ARG A 52 6.02 -20.31 -22.21
CA ARG A 52 5.87 -19.00 -21.61
C ARG A 52 7.30 -18.49 -21.47
N ILE A 53 7.71 -17.62 -22.37
CA ILE A 53 8.92 -16.82 -22.20
C ILE A 53 8.62 -15.89 -21.03
N VAL A 54 8.83 -16.41 -19.82
CA VAL A 54 8.91 -15.60 -18.60
C VAL A 54 10.07 -14.68 -18.84
N ASN A 55 9.80 -13.40 -19.11
CA ASN A 55 10.85 -12.44 -19.35
C ASN A 55 11.55 -12.16 -18.01
N THR A 56 12.62 -12.90 -17.72
CA THR A 56 13.40 -12.76 -16.49
C THR A 56 14.26 -11.50 -16.47
N LYS A 57 14.30 -10.72 -17.56
CA LYS A 57 14.87 -9.37 -17.57
C LYS A 57 13.74 -8.36 -17.49
N VAL A 58 13.62 -7.69 -16.34
CA VAL A 58 12.82 -6.47 -16.21
C VAL A 58 13.50 -5.37 -17.02
N ASP A 59 12.91 -5.01 -18.17
CA ASP A 59 13.32 -3.89 -19.03
C ASP A 59 12.30 -2.73 -19.00
N LYS A 60 11.14 -2.96 -18.39
CA LYS A 60 10.01 -2.02 -18.24
C LYS A 60 9.50 -2.00 -16.81
N ILE A 61 9.34 -0.81 -16.25
CA ILE A 61 8.83 -0.61 -14.88
C ILE A 61 7.73 0.46 -14.87
N ASP A 62 6.60 0.17 -14.24
CA ASP A 62 5.54 1.10 -13.88
C ASP A 62 5.61 1.33 -12.36
N LEU A 63 6.06 2.49 -11.91
CA LEU A 63 6.10 2.89 -10.51
C LEU A 63 4.85 3.71 -10.16
N LEU A 64 4.06 3.26 -9.18
CA LEU A 64 3.01 4.07 -8.59
C LEU A 64 3.36 4.41 -7.14
N PHE A 65 3.53 5.70 -6.85
CA PHE A 65 3.60 6.19 -5.48
C PHE A 65 2.20 6.57 -5.00
N THR A 66 1.80 6.11 -3.83
CA THR A 66 0.71 6.70 -3.06
C THR A 66 1.31 7.40 -1.86
N ILE A 67 1.35 8.72 -1.93
CA ILE A 67 1.94 9.57 -0.91
C ILE A 67 0.82 10.07 -0.02
N ASP A 68 0.89 9.74 1.26
CA ASP A 68 0.03 10.35 2.25
C ASP A 68 0.27 11.87 2.29
N ASN A 69 -0.82 12.64 2.19
CA ASN A 69 -0.79 14.09 2.20
C ASN A 69 -1.49 14.69 3.42
N SER A 70 -1.62 13.91 4.51
CA SER A 70 -1.92 14.42 5.85
C SER A 70 -0.87 15.45 6.29
N VAL A 71 -1.23 16.32 7.25
CA VAL A 71 -0.40 17.50 7.60
C VAL A 71 0.89 17.13 8.34
N SER A 72 0.94 15.95 8.96
CA SER A 72 2.12 15.38 9.61
C SER A 72 3.22 14.98 8.62
N MET A 73 2.92 14.84 7.33
CA MET A 73 3.84 14.28 6.34
C MET A 73 4.97 15.21 5.88
N ALA A 74 4.91 16.49 6.29
CA ALA A 74 5.82 17.57 5.92
C ALA A 74 7.32 17.19 5.88
N ASP A 75 7.86 16.69 6.99
CA ASP A 75 9.27 16.33 7.09
C ASP A 75 9.63 15.07 6.27
N LYS A 76 8.71 14.09 6.22
CA LYS A 76 8.87 12.81 5.50
C LYS A 76 8.86 13.05 3.99
N GLN A 77 8.01 13.94 3.50
CA GLN A 77 7.94 14.31 2.09
C GLN A 77 9.19 15.08 1.65
N GLN A 78 9.78 15.93 2.52
CA GLN A 78 11.07 16.56 2.25
C GLN A 78 12.22 15.52 2.20
N ILE A 79 12.19 14.49 3.06
CA ILE A 79 13.16 13.37 2.99
C ILE A 79 12.96 12.51 1.74
N LEU A 80 11.72 12.16 1.35
CA LEU A 80 11.44 11.42 0.11
C LEU A 80 11.93 12.21 -1.12
N LYS A 81 11.65 13.52 -1.14
CA LYS A 81 12.12 14.45 -2.17
C LYS A 81 13.65 14.47 -2.29
N ASP A 82 14.38 14.51 -1.17
CA ASP A 82 15.84 14.46 -1.18
C ASP A 82 16.38 13.06 -1.54
N ALA A 83 15.57 12.01 -1.42
CA ALA A 83 15.87 10.65 -1.87
C ALA A 83 15.57 10.40 -3.37
N VAL A 84 14.67 11.18 -4.00
CA VAL A 84 14.27 11.03 -5.42
C VAL A 84 15.48 10.95 -6.38
N PRO A 85 16.50 11.83 -6.32
CA PRO A 85 17.66 11.74 -7.18
C PRO A 85 18.38 10.39 -7.06
N ASN A 86 18.57 9.90 -5.83
CA ASN A 86 19.26 8.63 -5.58
C ASN A 86 18.46 7.43 -6.11
N LEU A 87 17.13 7.45 -5.97
CA LEU A 87 16.25 6.41 -6.49
C LEU A 87 16.27 6.37 -8.03
N VAL A 88 16.09 7.52 -8.68
CA VAL A 88 16.09 7.61 -10.15
C VAL A 88 17.46 7.20 -10.70
N LEU A 89 18.55 7.77 -10.17
CA LEU A 89 19.92 7.44 -10.62
C LEU A 89 20.24 5.96 -10.45
N ARG A 90 19.82 5.31 -9.35
CA ARG A 90 20.04 3.86 -9.16
C ARG A 90 19.27 3.02 -10.16
N LEU A 91 18.13 3.47 -10.67
CA LEU A 91 17.35 2.76 -11.71
C LEU A 91 17.87 3.00 -13.13
N VAL A 92 18.16 4.26 -13.49
CA VAL A 92 18.53 4.64 -14.87
C VAL A 92 20.04 4.56 -15.14
N ASN A 93 20.86 4.63 -14.10
CA ASN A 93 22.31 4.45 -14.19
C ASN A 93 22.87 3.63 -12.99
N PRO A 94 22.51 2.33 -12.86
CA PRO A 94 22.78 1.53 -11.67
C PRO A 94 24.26 1.46 -11.25
N SER A 95 24.49 1.57 -9.94
CA SER A 95 25.82 1.52 -9.32
C SER A 95 26.59 0.23 -9.63
N CYS A 96 27.91 0.30 -9.42
CA CYS A 96 28.81 -0.85 -9.46
C CYS A 96 28.91 -1.50 -8.08
N VAL A 97 28.56 -2.79 -7.99
CA VAL A 97 28.66 -3.66 -6.83
C VAL A 97 29.98 -4.43 -6.90
N ASP A 98 30.82 -4.30 -5.89
CA ASP A 98 32.00 -5.17 -5.73
C ASP A 98 31.61 -6.63 -5.45
N ARG A 99 32.33 -7.59 -6.04
CA ARG A 99 31.95 -9.02 -6.00
C ARG A 99 32.38 -9.76 -4.74
N GLU A 100 33.31 -9.22 -3.95
CA GLU A 100 33.79 -9.87 -2.72
C GLU A 100 33.20 -9.20 -1.47
N THR A 101 32.94 -7.89 -1.53
CA THR A 101 32.49 -7.07 -0.40
C THR A 101 31.06 -6.55 -0.51
N GLY A 102 30.42 -6.64 -1.68
CA GLY A 102 29.10 -6.04 -1.94
C GLY A 102 29.11 -4.51 -2.03
N ALA A 103 30.25 -3.85 -1.82
CA ALA A 103 30.34 -2.40 -1.72
C ALA A 103 29.86 -1.69 -2.99
N LEU A 104 29.02 -0.67 -2.82
CA LEU A 104 28.49 0.17 -3.90
C LEU A 104 29.48 1.28 -4.29
N SER A 105 29.60 1.54 -5.59
CA SER A 105 30.38 2.65 -6.16
C SER A 105 29.70 3.23 -7.40
N PRO A 106 29.77 4.54 -7.67
CA PRO A 106 29.08 5.14 -8.83
C PRO A 106 29.59 4.64 -10.18
N TYR A 107 28.68 4.42 -11.15
CA TYR A 107 29.05 4.06 -12.51
C TYR A 107 29.51 5.28 -13.33
N ASN A 108 30.72 5.22 -13.89
CA ASN A 108 31.41 6.36 -14.52
C ASN A 108 31.09 6.60 -16.01
N GLY A 109 30.01 6.02 -16.54
CA GLY A 109 29.68 6.06 -17.96
C GLY A 109 30.34 4.95 -18.81
N THR A 110 31.56 4.53 -18.48
CA THR A 110 32.39 3.68 -19.37
C THR A 110 32.45 2.21 -18.95
N ALA A 111 32.78 1.94 -17.68
CA ALA A 111 32.92 0.61 -17.13
C ALA A 111 32.96 0.65 -15.60
N CYS A 112 32.49 -0.42 -14.95
CA CYS A 112 32.69 -0.62 -13.53
C CYS A 112 34.17 -0.90 -13.17
N PRO A 113 34.64 -0.55 -11.96
CA PRO A 113 35.97 -0.90 -11.47
C PRO A 113 36.30 -2.39 -11.60
N GLU A 114 37.59 -2.72 -11.73
CA GLU A 114 38.06 -4.11 -11.70
C GLU A 114 37.62 -4.80 -10.39
N GLY A 115 37.25 -6.08 -10.47
CA GLY A 115 36.59 -6.81 -9.36
C GLY A 115 35.07 -6.68 -9.34
N SER A 116 34.49 -5.54 -9.72
CA SER A 116 33.05 -5.25 -9.58
C SER A 116 32.19 -5.62 -10.82
N LYS A 117 30.90 -5.32 -10.78
CA LYS A 117 29.92 -5.35 -11.90
C LYS A 117 28.83 -4.30 -11.66
N ARG A 118 28.02 -3.91 -12.67
CA ARG A 118 26.77 -3.17 -12.36
C ARG A 118 25.87 -4.03 -11.48
N GLU A 119 25.07 -3.37 -10.63
CA GLU A 119 24.03 -3.98 -9.81
C GLU A 119 23.03 -4.76 -10.69
N PHE A 120 22.43 -4.05 -11.65
CA PHE A 120 21.58 -4.54 -12.73
C PHE A 120 21.80 -3.72 -14.02
N ASP A 121 21.18 -4.12 -15.13
CA ASP A 121 21.22 -3.36 -16.39
C ASP A 121 20.35 -2.09 -16.26
N PRO A 122 20.77 -0.92 -16.81
CA PRO A 122 19.94 0.30 -16.85
C PRO A 122 18.50 0.07 -17.31
N ILE A 123 17.54 0.64 -16.58
CA ILE A 123 16.12 0.59 -16.98
C ILE A 123 15.84 1.74 -17.94
N GLU A 124 15.65 1.42 -19.22
CA GLU A 124 15.42 2.40 -20.29
C GLU A 124 13.94 2.71 -20.53
N ASN A 125 13.01 2.20 -19.71
CA ASN A 125 11.57 2.30 -20.01
C ASN A 125 10.65 2.39 -18.77
N ILE A 126 10.72 3.51 -18.04
CA ILE A 126 9.98 3.72 -16.78
C ILE A 126 8.73 4.59 -17.02
N HIS A 127 7.60 4.21 -16.42
CA HIS A 127 6.47 5.11 -16.13
C HIS A 127 6.47 5.42 -14.62
N ILE A 128 6.29 6.69 -14.23
CA ILE A 128 6.10 7.07 -12.81
C ILE A 128 4.81 7.86 -12.67
N GLY A 129 3.88 7.32 -11.88
CA GLY A 129 2.64 7.97 -11.47
C GLY A 129 2.64 8.22 -9.96
N VAL A 130 1.95 9.29 -9.55
CA VAL A 130 1.75 9.63 -8.13
C VAL A 130 0.27 9.92 -7.88
N VAL A 131 -0.27 9.32 -6.81
CA VAL A 131 -1.62 9.54 -6.26
C VAL A 131 -1.50 9.79 -4.74
N THR A 132 -2.58 10.13 -4.05
CA THR A 132 -2.59 10.52 -2.62
C THR A 132 -3.61 9.75 -1.78
N SER A 133 -3.58 9.95 -0.47
CA SER A 133 -4.61 9.50 0.48
C SER A 133 -5.93 10.28 0.38
N SER A 134 -5.96 11.47 -0.23
CA SER A 134 -7.17 12.30 -0.35
C SER A 134 -8.28 11.67 -1.22
N LEU A 135 -9.20 10.94 -0.59
CA LEU A 135 -10.38 10.36 -1.26
C LEU A 135 -11.73 11.02 -0.89
N GLY A 136 -11.68 12.11 -0.11
CA GLY A 136 -12.84 12.91 0.31
C GLY A 136 -13.65 12.30 1.46
N GLY A 137 -14.55 13.09 2.05
CA GLY A 137 -15.32 12.71 3.24
C GLY A 137 -16.45 11.68 3.02
N HIS A 138 -16.30 10.77 2.06
CA HIS A 138 -17.24 9.69 1.71
C HIS A 138 -18.71 10.15 1.55
N GLY A 139 -18.90 11.39 1.07
CA GLY A 139 -20.21 12.04 0.87
C GLY A 139 -20.86 12.63 2.12
N GLY A 140 -20.30 12.39 3.32
CA GLY A 140 -20.86 12.82 4.59
C GLY A 140 -20.72 14.32 4.88
N PRO A 141 -21.76 15.03 5.33
CA PRO A 141 -21.66 16.44 5.73
C PRO A 141 -20.95 16.62 7.08
N ASN A 142 -20.21 17.72 7.23
CA ASN A 142 -19.38 18.02 8.42
C ASN A 142 -18.26 16.99 8.65
N ASN A 143 -17.61 16.55 7.58
CA ASN A 143 -16.43 15.69 7.63
C ASN A 143 -15.15 16.49 7.93
N VAL A 144 -14.06 15.81 8.31
CA VAL A 144 -12.76 16.45 8.60
C VAL A 144 -12.13 17.10 7.36
N CYS A 145 -12.38 16.58 6.15
CA CYS A 145 -11.99 17.21 4.89
C CYS A 145 -12.76 18.51 4.59
N ALA A 146 -13.69 18.95 5.44
CA ALA A 146 -14.56 20.11 5.22
C ALA A 146 -14.42 21.15 6.35
N SER A 147 -13.19 21.55 6.67
CA SER A 147 -12.90 22.64 7.60
C SER A 147 -13.38 24.00 7.06
N PRO A 148 -14.23 24.75 7.79
CA PRO A 148 -14.55 26.14 7.47
C PRO A 148 -13.57 27.14 8.10
N GLN A 149 -12.59 26.69 8.88
CA GLN A 149 -11.55 27.54 9.49
C GLN A 149 -10.35 27.72 8.56
N GLU A 150 -9.87 26.63 7.96
CA GLU A 150 -8.76 26.63 7.01
C GLU A 150 -9.21 25.95 5.70
N PRO A 151 -9.01 26.58 4.53
CA PRO A 151 -9.48 26.03 3.26
C PRO A 151 -8.57 24.87 2.82
N ILE A 152 -8.94 23.65 3.20
CA ILE A 152 -8.30 22.42 2.70
C ILE A 152 -8.49 22.38 1.18
N VAL A 153 -7.40 22.59 0.43
CA VAL A 153 -7.44 22.79 -1.03
C VAL A 153 -7.52 21.45 -1.78
N HIS A 154 -7.15 20.36 -1.11
CA HIS A 154 -6.78 19.09 -1.73
C HIS A 154 -7.56 17.90 -1.15
N VAL A 155 -8.88 18.09 -0.98
CA VAL A 155 -9.77 17.21 -0.20
C VAL A 155 -10.12 15.88 -0.87
N ASN A 156 -10.15 15.81 -2.20
CA ASN A 156 -10.51 14.60 -2.97
C ASN A 156 -9.80 14.61 -4.32
N ASP A 157 -8.79 13.76 -4.43
CA ASP A 157 -8.00 13.49 -5.63
C ASP A 157 -8.56 12.29 -6.41
N ARG A 158 -9.61 11.65 -5.89
CA ARG A 158 -10.38 10.56 -6.54
C ARG A 158 -9.62 9.27 -6.83
N GLY A 159 -8.33 9.21 -6.53
CA GLY A 159 -7.41 8.18 -7.02
C GLY A 159 -6.91 8.46 -8.46
N GLU A 160 -7.03 9.70 -8.94
CA GLU A 160 -6.45 10.16 -10.21
C GLU A 160 -5.00 10.63 -10.03
N LEU A 161 -4.21 10.54 -11.11
CA LEU A 161 -2.82 10.97 -11.12
C LEU A 161 -2.68 12.48 -10.86
N LEU A 162 -1.72 12.85 -10.01
CA LEU A 162 -1.58 14.22 -9.47
C LEU A 162 -1.70 15.36 -10.51
N PRO A 163 -1.05 15.34 -11.69
CA PRO A 163 -1.20 16.40 -12.70
C PRO A 163 -2.62 16.62 -13.25
N LYS A 164 -3.57 15.71 -12.98
CA LYS A 164 -4.99 15.86 -13.36
C LYS A 164 -5.86 16.48 -12.26
N VAL A 165 -5.36 16.49 -11.02
CA VAL A 165 -6.03 17.05 -9.82
C VAL A 165 -5.20 18.17 -9.14
N ARG A 166 -4.03 18.52 -9.69
CA ARG A 166 -3.17 19.64 -9.31
C ARG A 166 -2.75 20.44 -10.54
N ALA A 167 -2.72 21.75 -10.40
CA ALA A 167 -2.19 22.64 -11.44
C ALA A 167 -0.67 22.80 -11.32
N GLY A 168 0.02 22.91 -12.45
CA GLY A 168 1.44 23.29 -12.51
C GLY A 168 2.44 22.14 -12.37
N LEU A 169 1.99 20.89 -12.26
CA LEU A 169 2.88 19.72 -12.29
C LEU A 169 3.25 19.33 -13.74
N PRO A 170 4.46 18.81 -13.98
CA PRO A 170 4.90 18.35 -15.30
C PRO A 170 4.23 17.02 -15.68
N GLU A 171 4.04 16.78 -16.99
CA GLU A 171 3.57 15.49 -17.51
C GLU A 171 4.22 15.13 -18.85
N HIS A 172 4.65 13.87 -19.00
CA HIS A 172 5.24 13.34 -20.25
C HIS A 172 4.22 12.56 -21.10
N ASP A 173 3.06 12.24 -20.53
CA ASP A 173 1.89 11.73 -21.24
C ASP A 173 0.63 12.54 -20.87
N PRO A 174 -0.31 12.77 -21.80
CA PRO A 174 -1.59 13.40 -21.51
C PRO A 174 -2.47 12.70 -20.47
N ALA A 175 -2.13 11.50 -20.00
CA ALA A 175 -2.72 10.85 -18.83
C ALA A 175 -2.16 11.35 -17.47
N GLY A 176 -1.09 12.14 -17.43
CA GLY A 176 -0.58 12.75 -16.19
C GLY A 176 0.47 11.93 -15.44
N PHE A 177 1.24 11.11 -16.15
CA PHE A 177 2.41 10.43 -15.57
C PHE A 177 3.71 10.82 -16.30
N LEU A 178 4.83 10.61 -15.61
CA LEU A 178 6.17 10.84 -16.13
C LEU A 178 6.66 9.61 -16.89
N ARG A 179 7.44 9.82 -17.95
CA ARG A 179 8.05 8.75 -18.75
C ARG A 179 9.55 8.95 -18.89
N TRP A 180 10.28 7.84 -18.82
CA TRP A 180 11.68 7.73 -19.15
C TRP A 180 11.87 6.69 -20.26
N ARG A 181 12.59 7.06 -21.31
CA ARG A 181 12.84 6.26 -22.52
C ARG A 181 14.34 6.03 -22.77
N GLY A 182 15.13 6.10 -21.70
CA GLY A 182 16.59 6.00 -21.73
C GLY A 182 17.30 7.33 -22.04
N ALA A 183 18.55 7.45 -21.56
CA ALA A 183 19.38 8.65 -21.67
C ALA A 183 19.81 9.02 -23.11
N ALA A 184 19.37 8.26 -24.11
CA ALA A 184 19.49 8.59 -25.53
C ALA A 184 18.29 9.39 -26.08
N VAL A 185 17.23 9.55 -25.28
CA VAL A 185 15.96 10.17 -25.67
C VAL A 185 15.51 11.25 -24.68
N ASP A 186 15.63 10.97 -23.37
CA ASP A 186 15.20 11.84 -22.28
C ASP A 186 16.40 12.34 -21.45
N ASP A 187 16.26 13.51 -20.83
CA ASP A 187 17.29 14.09 -19.97
C ASP A 187 17.15 13.59 -18.53
N GLU A 188 18.26 13.12 -17.95
CA GLU A 188 18.31 12.49 -16.63
C GLU A 188 17.96 13.49 -15.50
N GLN A 189 18.46 14.72 -15.58
CA GLN A 189 18.20 15.74 -14.55
C GLN A 189 16.77 16.26 -14.66
N ALA A 190 16.25 16.50 -15.87
CA ALA A 190 14.86 16.90 -16.05
C ALA A 190 13.89 15.85 -15.48
N PHE A 191 14.15 14.55 -15.71
CA PHE A 191 13.31 13.47 -15.17
C PHE A 191 13.39 13.38 -13.63
N ILE A 192 14.56 13.68 -13.02
CA ILE A 192 14.71 13.82 -11.57
C ILE A 192 13.92 15.03 -11.04
N ASP A 193 14.06 16.20 -11.68
CA ASP A 193 13.40 17.44 -11.28
C ASP A 193 11.86 17.32 -11.39
N ASP A 194 11.37 16.70 -12.46
CA ASP A 194 9.94 16.49 -12.69
C ASP A 194 9.32 15.49 -11.69
N PHE A 195 10.01 14.41 -11.34
CA PHE A 195 9.53 13.49 -10.30
C PHE A 195 9.62 14.14 -8.90
N THR A 196 10.64 14.97 -8.66
CA THR A 196 10.76 15.81 -7.46
C THR A 196 9.57 16.77 -7.33
N ALA A 197 9.12 17.35 -8.44
CA ALA A 197 7.91 18.17 -8.50
C ALA A 197 6.62 17.36 -8.24
N HIS A 198 6.52 16.09 -8.67
CA HIS A 198 5.38 15.22 -8.33
C HIS A 198 5.33 14.88 -6.83
N VAL A 199 6.46 14.48 -6.24
CA VAL A 199 6.55 14.16 -4.79
C VAL A 199 6.14 15.35 -3.94
N THR A 200 6.68 16.54 -4.24
CA THR A 200 6.29 17.77 -3.53
C THR A 200 4.88 18.26 -3.89
N GLY A 201 4.37 17.90 -5.07
CA GLY A 201 3.03 18.22 -5.55
C GLY A 201 1.88 17.47 -4.86
N ALA A 202 2.18 16.41 -4.08
CA ALA A 202 1.19 15.74 -3.23
C ALA A 202 0.65 16.71 -2.15
N GLY A 203 1.55 17.51 -1.57
CA GLY A 203 1.27 18.52 -0.55
C GLY A 203 1.12 17.96 0.87
N GLU A 204 0.94 18.88 1.82
CA GLU A 204 0.75 18.63 3.28
C GLU A 204 -0.69 19.01 3.71
N THR A 205 -1.65 19.00 2.77
CA THR A 205 -2.98 19.64 2.90
C THR A 205 -4.13 18.79 2.37
N GLY A 206 -4.00 17.47 2.46
CA GLY A 206 -5.02 16.49 2.11
C GLY A 206 -6.22 16.48 3.07
N CYS A 207 -7.08 15.48 2.92
CA CYS A 207 -7.99 15.13 4.01
C CYS A 207 -7.22 14.40 5.11
N GLY A 208 -7.40 14.79 6.38
CA GLY A 208 -6.88 14.05 7.54
C GLY A 208 -7.69 12.79 7.83
N PHE A 209 -7.75 11.89 6.84
CA PHE A 209 -7.93 10.45 7.01
C PHE A 209 -7.19 9.71 5.88
N GLU A 210 -6.31 8.81 6.28
CA GLU A 210 -5.12 8.41 5.53
C GLU A 210 -5.42 7.19 4.64
N ALA A 211 -6.27 7.39 3.63
CA ALA A 211 -6.78 6.32 2.76
C ALA A 211 -5.78 5.86 1.68
N VAL A 212 -4.51 5.68 2.05
CA VAL A 212 -3.40 5.31 1.16
C VAL A 212 -3.65 3.95 0.47
N MET A 213 -4.22 2.95 1.16
CA MET A 213 -4.47 1.65 0.52
C MET A 213 -5.58 1.72 -0.54
N GLU A 214 -6.63 2.47 -0.26
CA GLU A 214 -7.70 2.71 -1.24
C GLU A 214 -7.26 3.63 -2.38
N GLY A 215 -6.28 4.51 -2.16
CA GLY A 215 -5.68 5.38 -3.18
C GLY A 215 -5.11 4.60 -4.37
N TRP A 216 -4.16 3.67 -4.12
CA TRP A 216 -3.64 2.82 -5.20
C TRP A 216 -4.66 1.78 -5.67
N TYR A 217 -5.55 1.28 -4.79
CA TYR A 217 -6.56 0.31 -5.21
C TYR A 217 -7.55 0.92 -6.22
N ARG A 218 -8.08 2.13 -5.96
CA ARG A 218 -8.94 2.86 -6.91
C ARG A 218 -8.23 3.05 -8.24
N PHE A 219 -6.99 3.55 -8.23
CA PHE A 219 -6.24 3.76 -9.46
C PHE A 219 -6.00 2.46 -10.24
N LEU A 220 -5.45 1.42 -9.59
CA LEU A 220 -4.93 0.22 -10.28
C LEU A 220 -5.94 -0.90 -10.51
N ILE A 221 -6.90 -1.10 -9.60
CA ILE A 221 -7.63 -2.38 -9.48
C ILE A 221 -9.15 -2.18 -9.50
N ASP A 222 -9.69 -1.12 -8.91
CA ASP A 222 -11.14 -0.91 -8.87
C ASP A 222 -11.70 -0.85 -10.30
N PRO A 223 -12.64 -1.75 -10.69
CA PRO A 223 -13.17 -1.77 -12.05
C PRO A 223 -14.13 -0.61 -12.34
N GLU A 224 -14.72 0.01 -11.31
CA GLU A 224 -15.79 1.00 -11.42
C GLU A 224 -15.59 2.14 -10.39
N PRO A 225 -14.42 2.81 -10.30
CA PRO A 225 -14.13 3.77 -9.24
C PRO A 225 -15.10 4.97 -9.29
N PRO A 226 -15.56 5.52 -8.15
CA PRO A 226 -16.45 6.67 -8.12
C PRO A 226 -15.72 7.98 -8.44
N VAL A 227 -16.39 8.90 -9.14
CA VAL A 227 -15.93 10.30 -9.24
C VAL A 227 -16.05 10.98 -7.86
N ASP A 228 -17.20 10.83 -7.21
CA ASP A 228 -17.46 11.30 -5.85
C ASP A 228 -18.48 10.37 -5.15
N MET A 229 -18.49 10.40 -3.82
CA MET A 229 -19.53 9.79 -3.00
C MET A 229 -20.58 10.84 -2.60
N VAL A 230 -21.87 10.47 -2.62
CA VAL A 230 -22.98 11.39 -2.31
C VAL A 230 -24.01 10.73 -1.40
N LEU A 231 -24.67 11.49 -0.52
CA LEU A 231 -25.80 10.97 0.26
C LEU A 231 -27.07 10.87 -0.59
N ASN A 232 -27.76 9.74 -0.51
CA ASN A 232 -29.13 9.60 -0.99
C ASN A 232 -30.14 10.23 0.01
N GLY A 233 -31.42 10.22 -0.34
CA GLY A 233 -32.50 10.76 0.51
C GLY A 233 -32.72 10.05 1.85
N GLU A 234 -32.01 8.95 2.10
CA GLU A 234 -32.06 8.14 3.32
C GLU A 234 -30.79 8.34 4.19
N ASN A 235 -29.91 9.28 3.80
CA ASN A 235 -28.59 9.55 4.40
C ASN A 235 -27.56 8.40 4.26
N GLN A 236 -27.77 7.50 3.29
CA GLN A 236 -26.77 6.51 2.91
C GLN A 236 -25.84 7.12 1.85
N ALA A 237 -24.54 6.97 2.03
CA ALA A 237 -23.56 7.24 0.98
C ALA A 237 -23.75 6.23 -0.17
N VAL A 238 -23.78 6.74 -1.40
CA VAL A 238 -23.82 5.96 -2.64
C VAL A 238 -22.81 6.53 -3.64
N PRO A 239 -22.18 5.69 -4.48
CA PRO A 239 -21.24 6.19 -5.48
C PRO A 239 -21.99 6.93 -6.59
N SER A 240 -21.39 8.02 -7.07
CA SER A 240 -21.87 8.74 -8.25
C SER A 240 -21.44 8.05 -9.55
N ALA A 241 -21.12 8.81 -10.61
CA ALA A 241 -20.66 8.25 -11.88
C ALA A 241 -19.39 7.40 -11.72
N ILE A 242 -19.11 6.55 -12.71
CA ILE A 242 -17.81 5.89 -12.87
C ILE A 242 -16.80 6.95 -13.31
N ASN A 243 -15.60 6.92 -12.73
CA ASN A 243 -14.52 7.83 -13.08
C ASN A 243 -13.81 7.38 -14.37
N GLU A 244 -14.44 7.65 -15.51
CA GLU A 244 -13.89 7.39 -16.84
C GLU A 244 -12.53 8.06 -17.08
N ALA A 245 -12.23 9.17 -16.39
CA ALA A 245 -10.92 9.83 -16.47
C ALA A 245 -9.83 8.98 -15.82
N LEU A 246 -10.06 8.50 -14.58
CA LEU A 246 -9.18 7.54 -13.91
C LEU A 246 -9.03 6.25 -14.74
N LEU A 247 -10.12 5.70 -15.28
CA LEU A 247 -10.07 4.50 -16.13
C LEU A 247 -9.17 4.69 -17.36
N ALA A 248 -9.24 5.84 -18.02
CA ALA A 248 -8.36 6.19 -19.13
C ALA A 248 -6.89 6.39 -18.68
N GLN A 249 -6.65 6.99 -17.51
CA GLN A 249 -5.31 7.15 -16.94
C GLN A 249 -4.67 5.79 -16.66
N ARG A 250 -5.39 4.87 -15.98
CA ARG A 250 -4.94 3.50 -15.75
C ARG A 250 -4.59 2.78 -17.04
N ALA A 251 -5.44 2.88 -18.07
CA ALA A 251 -5.27 2.21 -19.34
C ALA A 251 -4.03 2.72 -20.13
N ALA A 252 -3.68 4.01 -19.99
CA ALA A 252 -2.46 4.56 -20.57
C ALA A 252 -1.20 4.24 -19.75
N PHE A 253 -1.34 4.09 -18.43
CA PHE A 253 -0.24 3.83 -17.50
C PHE A 253 0.23 2.37 -17.48
N LEU A 254 -0.70 1.41 -17.32
CA LEU A 254 -0.36 0.00 -17.11
C LEU A 254 0.03 -0.73 -18.39
N ARG A 255 1.22 -1.33 -18.40
CA ARG A 255 1.73 -2.11 -19.54
C ARG A 255 1.78 -3.62 -19.20
N PRO A 256 1.09 -4.53 -19.90
CA PRO A 256 1.00 -5.94 -19.48
C PRO A 256 2.32 -6.72 -19.39
N ASP A 257 3.40 -6.18 -19.96
CA ASP A 257 4.76 -6.73 -19.90
C ASP A 257 5.75 -5.88 -19.05
N SER A 258 5.24 -4.96 -18.22
CA SER A 258 6.02 -4.27 -17.19
C SER A 258 6.00 -4.99 -15.85
N LEU A 259 7.06 -4.77 -15.06
CA LEU A 259 6.98 -4.82 -13.61
C LEU A 259 6.16 -3.63 -13.11
N VAL A 260 5.22 -3.86 -12.19
CA VAL A 260 4.52 -2.82 -11.43
C VAL A 260 5.05 -2.83 -10.00
N ALA A 261 5.55 -1.70 -9.52
CA ALA A 261 5.82 -1.50 -8.10
C ALA A 261 4.88 -0.44 -7.54
N ILE A 262 4.24 -0.77 -6.42
CA ILE A 262 3.35 0.10 -5.67
C ILE A 262 4.10 0.51 -4.42
N ILE A 263 4.31 1.81 -4.21
CA ILE A 263 5.03 2.36 -3.07
C ILE A 263 4.05 3.19 -2.24
N MET A 264 3.75 2.71 -1.03
CA MET A 264 2.98 3.44 -0.03
C MET A 264 3.96 4.23 0.85
N LEU A 265 3.63 5.49 1.15
CA LEU A 265 4.35 6.31 2.14
C LEU A 265 3.34 6.99 3.06
N SER A 266 3.42 6.74 4.37
CA SER A 266 2.59 7.35 5.42
C SER A 266 3.32 7.30 6.77
N ASP A 267 3.19 8.32 7.62
CA ASP A 267 3.65 8.28 9.02
C ASP A 267 2.59 7.76 9.99
N GLU A 268 1.40 7.42 9.48
CA GLU A 268 0.19 7.03 10.19
C GLU A 268 -0.22 5.57 9.85
N ASN A 269 -1.43 5.15 10.23
CA ASN A 269 -1.96 3.81 9.93
C ASN A 269 -3.17 3.95 9.00
N ASP A 270 -3.29 3.08 8.00
CA ASP A 270 -4.28 3.22 6.92
C ASP A 270 -5.71 3.49 7.44
N CYS A 271 -6.29 4.60 7.02
CA CYS A 271 -7.68 4.95 7.30
C CYS A 271 -8.54 4.92 6.03
N SER A 272 -8.40 3.86 5.23
CA SER A 272 -9.26 3.60 4.08
C SER A 272 -10.70 3.26 4.49
N ILE A 273 -11.47 4.29 4.88
CA ILE A 273 -12.90 4.22 5.21
C ILE A 273 -13.67 3.70 3.97
N ARG A 274 -14.68 2.86 4.21
CA ARG A 274 -15.47 2.28 3.11
C ARG A 274 -16.39 3.29 2.44
N ASP A 275 -16.49 3.17 1.12
CA ASP A 275 -17.52 3.82 0.34
C ASP A 275 -18.85 3.09 0.47
N GLY A 276 -19.82 3.72 1.14
CA GLY A 276 -21.23 3.32 1.10
C GLY A 276 -21.96 3.41 2.43
N GLY A 277 -23.29 3.30 2.37
CA GLY A 277 -24.14 3.15 3.55
C GLY A 277 -23.90 4.24 4.60
N THR A 278 -23.50 3.84 5.79
CA THR A 278 -23.23 4.74 6.92
C THR A 278 -21.75 4.81 7.32
N ASP A 279 -20.82 4.29 6.50
CA ASP A 279 -19.41 4.25 6.89
C ASP A 279 -18.75 5.65 6.92
N TRP A 280 -19.33 6.62 6.20
CA TRP A 280 -19.03 8.06 6.29
C TRP A 280 -19.15 8.66 7.70
N LEU A 281 -19.80 7.98 8.65
CA LEU A 281 -19.94 8.46 10.03
C LEU A 281 -18.59 8.56 10.77
N ALA A 282 -17.63 7.70 10.42
CA ALA A 282 -16.24 7.80 10.89
C ALA A 282 -15.63 9.16 10.51
N ALA A 283 -15.86 9.60 9.27
CA ALA A 283 -15.25 10.81 8.70
C ALA A 283 -15.69 12.15 9.33
N ARG A 284 -16.65 12.16 10.27
CA ARG A 284 -17.20 13.40 10.88
C ARG A 284 -16.21 14.12 11.80
N ALA A 285 -16.29 15.45 11.82
CA ALA A 285 -15.42 16.35 12.61
C ALA A 285 -15.77 16.45 14.12
N GLY A 286 -16.06 15.33 14.80
CA GLY A 286 -15.93 15.19 16.26
C GLY A 286 -16.72 16.12 17.19
N ARG A 287 -17.84 16.71 16.76
CA ARG A 287 -18.69 17.54 17.64
C ARG A 287 -19.57 16.65 18.52
N ALA A 288 -20.11 17.18 19.62
CA ALA A 288 -20.89 16.40 20.60
C ALA A 288 -22.06 15.60 19.98
N GLN A 289 -22.74 16.18 18.98
CA GLN A 289 -23.83 15.55 18.24
C GLN A 289 -23.38 14.55 17.15
N ASP A 290 -22.08 14.49 16.88
CA ASP A 290 -21.43 13.65 15.86
C ASP A 290 -20.60 12.52 16.49
N ALA A 291 -20.68 12.35 17.81
CA ALA A 291 -20.00 11.30 18.56
C ALA A 291 -20.52 9.89 18.17
N LEU A 292 -19.62 8.93 18.02
CA LEU A 292 -19.93 7.55 17.66
C LEU A 292 -20.50 6.79 18.86
N TRP A 293 -21.28 5.74 18.57
CA TRP A 293 -21.88 4.89 19.60
C TRP A 293 -20.85 3.99 20.27
N VAL A 294 -21.08 3.67 21.54
CA VAL A 294 -20.20 2.76 22.29
C VAL A 294 -20.31 1.35 21.71
N ALA A 295 -19.20 0.60 21.71
CA ALA A 295 -19.20 -0.83 21.44
C ALA A 295 -19.89 -1.67 22.53
N SER A 296 -20.44 -2.83 22.18
CA SER A 296 -20.86 -3.85 23.13
C SER A 296 -19.68 -4.36 23.98
N GLU A 297 -19.93 -4.79 25.22
CA GLU A 297 -18.88 -5.23 26.16
C GLU A 297 -18.07 -6.46 25.72
N THR A 298 -18.56 -7.25 24.75
CA THR A 298 -17.79 -8.34 24.13
C THR A 298 -16.57 -7.83 23.35
N CYS A 299 -16.65 -6.61 22.79
CA CYS A 299 -15.59 -6.01 21.99
C CYS A 299 -14.32 -5.66 22.79
N ASP A 300 -14.38 -5.63 24.12
CA ASP A 300 -13.21 -5.42 24.98
C ASP A 300 -12.28 -6.63 24.99
N THR A 301 -12.86 -7.84 24.93
CA THR A 301 -12.15 -9.12 25.02
C THR A 301 -11.91 -9.77 23.68
N ASP A 302 -12.85 -9.61 22.74
CA ASP A 302 -12.79 -10.18 21.39
C ASP A 302 -13.47 -9.22 20.39
N PRO A 303 -12.70 -8.30 19.77
CA PRO A 303 -13.17 -7.41 18.72
C PRO A 303 -13.64 -8.14 17.44
N ASN A 304 -13.17 -9.39 17.24
CA ASN A 304 -13.45 -10.20 16.06
C ASN A 304 -14.71 -11.09 16.25
N SER A 305 -15.21 -11.19 17.48
CA SER A 305 -16.44 -11.91 17.82
C SER A 305 -17.62 -11.50 16.94
N GLU A 306 -18.42 -12.47 16.49
CA GLU A 306 -19.74 -12.22 15.88
C GLU A 306 -20.67 -11.44 16.82
N CYS A 307 -20.42 -11.48 18.13
CA CYS A 307 -21.14 -10.74 19.16
C CYS A 307 -20.53 -9.37 19.50
N CYS A 308 -19.38 -9.00 18.91
CA CYS A 308 -18.88 -7.63 18.99
C CYS A 308 -19.65 -6.72 18.01
N HIS A 309 -20.62 -5.98 18.54
CA HIS A 309 -21.52 -5.10 17.80
C HIS A 309 -21.56 -3.68 18.39
N SER A 310 -22.06 -2.72 17.61
CA SER A 310 -22.30 -1.35 18.09
C SER A 310 -23.58 -1.26 18.89
N CYS A 311 -23.58 -0.50 19.99
CA CYS A 311 -24.80 -0.23 20.75
C CYS A 311 -25.86 0.58 19.99
N GLN A 312 -25.55 1.11 18.79
CA GLN A 312 -26.54 1.72 17.90
C GLN A 312 -27.63 0.71 17.49
N VAL A 313 -27.21 -0.49 17.09
CA VAL A 313 -28.05 -1.60 16.62
C VAL A 313 -28.44 -2.52 17.78
N ASP A 314 -29.42 -3.39 17.55
CA ASP A 314 -29.78 -4.42 18.52
C ASP A 314 -28.81 -5.63 18.41
N PRO A 315 -28.59 -6.41 19.49
CA PRO A 315 -27.60 -7.50 19.49
C PRO A 315 -27.85 -8.56 18.40
N PRO A 316 -26.78 -9.09 17.75
CA PRO A 316 -26.91 -10.15 16.76
C PRO A 316 -27.59 -11.43 17.31
N ALA A 317 -28.24 -12.18 16.43
CA ALA A 317 -29.05 -13.33 16.82
C ALA A 317 -28.19 -14.44 17.46
N GLY A 318 -28.48 -14.76 18.72
CA GLY A 318 -27.73 -15.76 19.51
C GLY A 318 -26.72 -15.15 20.50
N CYS A 319 -26.43 -13.85 20.39
CA CYS A 319 -25.53 -13.16 21.30
C CYS A 319 -26.16 -12.87 22.68
N PRO A 320 -25.34 -12.70 23.73
CA PRO A 320 -25.83 -12.29 25.04
C PRO A 320 -26.42 -10.87 24.98
N SER A 321 -27.27 -10.54 25.95
CA SER A 321 -27.60 -9.14 26.24
C SER A 321 -26.33 -8.35 26.57
N ALA A 322 -26.17 -7.16 26.01
CA ALA A 322 -25.10 -6.22 26.36
C ALA A 322 -25.64 -5.08 27.25
N PRO A 323 -25.59 -5.20 28.60
CA PRO A 323 -25.88 -4.12 29.55
C PRO A 323 -25.27 -2.76 29.19
N ARG A 324 -24.06 -2.73 28.62
CA ARG A 324 -23.41 -1.49 28.15
C ARG A 324 -24.23 -0.75 27.09
N CYS A 325 -25.05 -1.46 26.32
CA CYS A 325 -25.91 -0.90 25.27
C CYS A 325 -27.32 -0.52 25.77
N ALA A 326 -27.57 -0.46 27.08
CA ALA A 326 -28.85 -0.06 27.64
C ALA A 326 -29.28 1.34 27.14
N ARG A 327 -30.40 1.41 26.41
CA ARG A 327 -30.91 2.65 25.81
C ARG A 327 -31.55 3.56 26.88
N VAL A 328 -31.16 4.83 26.92
CA VAL A 328 -31.74 5.86 27.80
C VAL A 328 -32.63 6.78 26.96
N ASP A 329 -33.88 6.98 27.36
CA ASP A 329 -34.91 7.69 26.58
C ASP A 329 -35.00 7.23 25.11
N GLY A 330 -34.81 5.93 24.89
CA GLY A 330 -34.78 5.28 23.57
C GLY A 330 -33.48 5.44 22.78
N ARG A 331 -32.52 6.24 23.26
CA ARG A 331 -31.23 6.50 22.59
C ARG A 331 -30.17 5.49 23.02
N ALA A 332 -29.39 5.01 22.06
CA ALA A 332 -28.17 4.26 22.35
C ALA A 332 -27.10 5.18 22.97
N PRO A 333 -26.24 4.66 23.87
CA PRO A 333 -25.13 5.42 24.42
C PRO A 333 -24.10 5.78 23.35
N GLN A 334 -23.56 6.99 23.44
CA GLN A 334 -22.46 7.51 22.64
C GLN A 334 -21.22 7.69 23.51
N LEU A 335 -20.04 7.66 22.91
CA LEU A 335 -18.78 7.91 23.60
C LEU A 335 -18.71 9.35 24.12
N ALA A 336 -17.88 9.57 25.15
CA ALA A 336 -17.51 10.91 25.56
C ALA A 336 -16.59 11.54 24.49
N LEU A 337 -16.62 12.87 24.36
CA LEU A 337 -15.81 13.59 23.36
C LEU A 337 -14.30 13.35 23.49
N ILE A 338 -13.82 13.04 24.71
CA ILE A 338 -12.41 12.71 24.97
C ILE A 338 -12.03 11.32 24.45
N ASP A 339 -12.99 10.41 24.24
CA ASP A 339 -12.76 9.05 23.73
C ASP A 339 -13.10 8.90 22.23
N ASP A 340 -13.58 9.98 21.60
CA ASP A 340 -13.98 10.04 20.18
C ASP A 340 -13.46 11.31 19.49
N LYS A 341 -12.23 11.69 19.81
CA LYS A 341 -11.44 12.68 19.06
C LYS A 341 -11.26 12.22 17.60
N PRO A 342 -11.49 13.06 16.57
CA PRO A 342 -11.47 12.63 15.16
C PRO A 342 -10.19 11.96 14.70
N ASN A 343 -9.04 12.53 15.06
CA ASN A 343 -7.71 12.09 14.63
C ASN A 343 -7.48 10.60 14.91
N ILE A 344 -7.86 10.12 16.09
CA ILE A 344 -7.73 8.71 16.46
C ILE A 344 -8.87 7.82 15.95
N ARG A 345 -9.85 8.28 15.15
CA ARG A 345 -11.03 7.45 14.79
C ARG A 345 -10.70 6.19 13.99
N CYS A 346 -9.52 6.10 13.39
CA CYS A 346 -9.03 4.92 12.70
C CYS A 346 -8.57 3.81 13.69
N HIS A 347 -8.15 4.21 14.89
CA HIS A 347 -7.69 3.30 15.96
C HIS A 347 -8.80 2.42 16.52
N ALA A 348 -8.54 1.10 16.55
CA ALA A 348 -9.28 0.10 17.33
C ALA A 348 -10.82 0.18 17.21
N GLN A 349 -11.34 0.43 16.01
CA GLN A 349 -12.74 0.77 15.76
C GLN A 349 -13.74 -0.26 16.33
N LYS A 350 -13.47 -1.56 16.17
CA LYS A 350 -14.29 -2.62 16.75
C LYS A 350 -14.40 -2.52 18.28
N ARG A 351 -13.29 -2.29 18.99
CA ARG A 351 -13.25 -2.14 20.45
C ARG A 351 -14.01 -0.90 20.93
N ARG A 352 -13.95 0.21 20.18
CA ARG A 352 -14.52 1.51 20.59
C ARG A 352 -15.97 1.69 20.16
N PHE A 353 -16.28 1.35 18.91
CA PHE A 353 -17.56 1.63 18.25
C PHE A 353 -18.42 0.39 17.98
N GLY A 354 -17.83 -0.81 18.03
CA GLY A 354 -18.50 -2.08 17.69
C GLY A 354 -18.69 -2.29 16.18
N VAL A 355 -18.15 -1.38 15.36
CA VAL A 355 -18.13 -1.41 13.90
C VAL A 355 -16.67 -1.28 13.47
N ASP A 356 -16.28 -1.99 12.42
CA ASP A 356 -15.14 -1.59 11.59
C ASP A 356 -15.73 -0.81 10.41
N PHE A 357 -15.34 0.45 10.22
CA PHE A 357 -15.75 1.34 9.13
C PHE A 357 -14.76 1.31 7.95
N LEU A 358 -13.61 0.64 8.10
CA LEU A 358 -12.54 0.60 7.11
C LEU A 358 -12.74 -0.56 6.13
N TYR A 359 -12.12 -0.49 4.96
CA TYR A 359 -11.97 -1.66 4.10
C TYR A 359 -11.10 -2.70 4.81
N SER A 360 -11.54 -3.95 4.77
CA SER A 360 -10.73 -5.07 5.27
C SER A 360 -9.44 -5.18 4.45
N PRO A 361 -8.27 -5.39 5.09
CA PRO A 361 -6.99 -5.71 4.40
C PRO A 361 -7.12 -6.79 3.32
N ARG A 362 -8.11 -7.69 3.46
CA ARG A 362 -8.48 -8.69 2.45
C ARG A 362 -8.78 -8.10 1.06
N ARG A 363 -9.36 -6.89 0.95
CA ARG A 363 -9.62 -6.20 -0.34
C ARG A 363 -8.32 -6.00 -1.12
N TYR A 364 -7.30 -5.50 -0.43
CA TYR A 364 -6.00 -5.15 -1.00
C TYR A 364 -5.21 -6.42 -1.34
N ILE A 365 -5.16 -7.41 -0.44
CA ILE A 365 -4.54 -8.72 -0.68
C ILE A 365 -5.21 -9.43 -1.87
N ASP A 366 -6.55 -9.46 -1.92
CA ASP A 366 -7.28 -10.06 -3.03
C ASP A 366 -7.02 -9.32 -4.36
N GLY A 367 -6.97 -7.98 -4.33
CA GLY A 367 -6.64 -7.15 -5.49
C GLY A 367 -5.23 -7.36 -6.04
N LEU A 368 -4.26 -7.71 -5.18
CA LEU A 368 -2.88 -8.01 -5.60
C LEU A 368 -2.67 -9.48 -6.00
N THR A 369 -3.57 -10.40 -5.62
CA THR A 369 -3.36 -11.85 -5.82
C THR A 369 -4.39 -12.54 -6.72
N LYS A 370 -5.60 -12.00 -6.91
CA LYS A 370 -6.68 -12.64 -7.67
C LYS A 370 -6.81 -12.08 -9.09
N PRO A 371 -7.08 -12.93 -10.11
CA PRO A 371 -7.27 -12.48 -11.48
C PRO A 371 -8.66 -11.87 -11.73
N MET A 372 -9.55 -11.93 -10.74
CA MET A 372 -10.90 -11.40 -10.77
C MET A 372 -11.17 -10.65 -9.45
N VAL A 373 -11.87 -9.53 -9.52
CA VAL A 373 -12.28 -8.69 -8.37
C VAL A 373 -13.76 -8.36 -8.48
N PRO A 374 -14.48 -8.06 -7.38
CA PRO A 374 -15.86 -7.62 -7.44
C PRO A 374 -15.96 -6.20 -8.01
N ASN A 375 -16.98 -5.95 -8.82
CA ASN A 375 -17.45 -4.62 -9.19
C ASN A 375 -18.50 -4.09 -8.17
N ARG A 376 -19.17 -2.96 -8.45
CA ARG A 376 -20.18 -2.37 -7.53
C ARG A 376 -21.41 -3.26 -7.29
N SER A 377 -21.77 -4.15 -8.23
CA SER A 377 -22.84 -5.15 -8.04
C SER A 377 -22.37 -6.41 -7.29
N GLY A 378 -21.08 -6.52 -6.97
CA GLY A 378 -20.48 -7.71 -6.36
C GLY A 378 -20.21 -8.84 -7.35
N GLU A 379 -20.35 -8.58 -8.65
CA GLU A 379 -20.07 -9.53 -9.72
C GLU A 379 -18.55 -9.58 -9.97
N LEU A 380 -17.99 -10.79 -10.12
CA LEU A 380 -16.56 -10.96 -10.34
C LEU A 380 -16.21 -10.61 -11.80
N VAL A 381 -15.49 -9.51 -11.99
CA VAL A 381 -14.96 -9.01 -13.27
C VAL A 381 -13.44 -9.17 -13.33
N PRO A 382 -12.81 -9.17 -14.52
CA PRO A 382 -11.36 -9.28 -14.64
C PRO A 382 -10.63 -8.17 -13.86
N ASN A 383 -9.63 -8.55 -13.08
CA ASN A 383 -8.78 -7.59 -12.36
C ASN A 383 -7.92 -6.80 -13.35
N PRO A 384 -8.02 -5.46 -13.44
CA PRO A 384 -7.24 -4.65 -14.37
C PRO A 384 -5.72 -4.84 -14.26
N LEU A 385 -5.19 -5.14 -13.07
CA LEU A 385 -3.76 -5.41 -12.85
C LEU A 385 -3.26 -6.69 -13.54
N PHE A 386 -4.18 -7.64 -13.80
CA PHE A 386 -3.93 -8.94 -14.45
C PHE A 386 -4.78 -9.16 -15.71
N ALA A 387 -5.39 -8.10 -16.25
CA ALA A 387 -6.18 -8.18 -17.48
C ALA A 387 -5.25 -8.39 -18.71
N PRO A 388 -5.71 -9.11 -19.75
CA PRO A 388 -4.99 -9.14 -21.02
C PRO A 388 -5.01 -7.75 -21.67
N GLY A 389 -3.85 -7.23 -22.08
CA GLY A 389 -3.80 -6.02 -22.90
C GLY A 389 -4.17 -6.26 -24.37
N GLU A 390 -4.08 -5.21 -25.18
CA GLU A 390 -4.45 -5.26 -26.62
C GLU A 390 -3.69 -6.33 -27.43
N ASN A 391 -2.45 -6.65 -27.02
CA ASN A 391 -1.61 -7.69 -27.62
C ASN A 391 -1.87 -9.11 -27.07
N GLY A 392 -2.82 -9.27 -26.15
CA GLY A 392 -3.14 -10.53 -25.48
C GLY A 392 -2.16 -10.97 -24.40
N LEU A 393 -1.12 -10.17 -24.08
CA LEU A 393 -0.23 -10.46 -22.96
C LEU A 393 -0.95 -10.19 -21.63
N VAL A 394 -0.67 -11.04 -20.65
CA VAL A 394 -1.16 -10.96 -19.27
C VAL A 394 0.06 -10.86 -18.36
N ARG A 395 0.08 -9.85 -17.48
CA ARG A 395 1.14 -9.65 -16.49
C ARG A 395 1.25 -10.87 -15.57
N ASP A 396 2.46 -11.38 -15.38
CA ASP A 396 2.69 -12.43 -14.38
C ASP A 396 2.76 -11.83 -12.97
N ARG A 397 2.35 -12.60 -11.95
CA ARG A 397 2.26 -12.08 -10.58
C ARG A 397 3.61 -11.79 -9.96
N SER A 398 4.66 -12.50 -10.40
CA SER A 398 6.04 -12.21 -10.01
C SER A 398 6.53 -10.82 -10.47
N LEU A 399 5.76 -10.12 -11.32
CA LEU A 399 6.03 -8.77 -11.80
C LEU A 399 5.19 -7.70 -11.06
N VAL A 400 4.53 -8.02 -9.94
CA VAL A 400 3.85 -7.05 -9.08
C VAL A 400 4.55 -7.01 -7.73
N PHE A 401 4.92 -5.82 -7.25
CA PHE A 401 5.58 -5.59 -5.96
C PHE A 401 4.83 -4.54 -5.14
N LEU A 402 4.81 -4.71 -3.82
CA LEU A 402 4.23 -3.73 -2.88
C LEU A 402 5.28 -3.38 -1.82
N ALA A 403 5.69 -2.11 -1.79
CA ALA A 403 6.53 -1.54 -0.75
C ALA A 403 5.68 -0.65 0.17
N GLY A 404 5.86 -0.80 1.48
CA GLY A 404 5.38 0.17 2.47
C GLY A 404 6.55 0.84 3.16
N ILE A 405 6.71 2.14 2.96
CA ILE A 405 7.52 3.03 3.79
C ILE A 405 6.57 3.57 4.86
N VAL A 406 6.51 2.90 6.00
CA VAL A 406 5.43 3.05 7.00
C VAL A 406 5.97 2.97 8.41
N GLY A 407 5.22 3.45 9.40
CA GLY A 407 5.69 3.48 10.78
C GLY A 407 5.94 2.10 11.39
N VAL A 408 7.21 1.70 11.42
CA VAL A 408 7.75 0.51 12.08
C VAL A 408 9.17 0.84 12.63
N PRO A 409 9.62 0.26 13.74
CA PRO A 409 11.02 0.30 14.12
C PRO A 409 11.91 -0.34 13.05
N TRP A 410 12.86 0.42 12.50
CA TRP A 410 13.79 -0.11 11.50
C TRP A 410 14.59 -1.30 12.04
N GLN A 411 14.82 -1.36 13.35
CA GLN A 411 15.50 -2.46 14.04
C GLN A 411 14.74 -3.79 13.95
N ASP A 412 13.39 -3.76 13.89
CA ASP A 412 12.56 -4.95 13.82
C ASP A 412 12.52 -5.58 12.42
N ILE A 413 12.86 -4.80 11.39
CA ILE A 413 12.95 -5.25 9.99
C ILE A 413 14.41 -5.38 9.49
N ALA A 414 15.40 -4.92 10.26
CA ALA A 414 16.82 -4.99 9.91
C ALA A 414 17.43 -6.39 9.99
N THR A 415 18.44 -6.64 9.15
CA THR A 415 19.33 -7.82 9.28
C THR A 415 20.10 -7.78 10.62
N PRO A 416 20.47 -8.92 11.22
CA PRO A 416 21.29 -8.95 12.44
C PRO A 416 22.58 -8.15 12.30
N GLU A 417 23.22 -8.21 11.13
CA GLU A 417 24.44 -7.49 10.79
C GLU A 417 24.23 -5.96 10.81
N SER A 418 23.06 -5.48 10.40
CA SER A 418 22.72 -4.04 10.42
C SER A 418 22.47 -3.49 11.84
N LEU A 419 22.35 -4.35 12.85
CA LEU A 419 22.21 -3.97 14.25
C LEU A 419 23.57 -3.86 14.96
N GLU A 420 24.67 -4.33 14.36
CA GLU A 420 25.99 -4.34 14.98
C GLU A 420 26.67 -2.95 15.00
N PRO A 421 27.20 -2.47 16.14
CA PRO A 421 27.75 -1.12 16.25
C PRO A 421 28.88 -0.80 15.27
N GLY A 422 28.63 0.16 14.38
CA GLY A 422 29.62 0.67 13.43
C GLY A 422 29.58 0.02 12.05
N VAL A 423 28.61 -0.86 11.76
CA VAL A 423 28.29 -1.27 10.40
C VAL A 423 27.71 -0.06 9.63
N PRO A 424 28.24 0.29 8.43
CA PRO A 424 27.86 1.52 7.72
C PRO A 424 26.69 1.35 6.75
N THR A 425 26.24 0.12 6.52
CA THR A 425 25.15 -0.22 5.58
C THR A 425 23.95 -0.71 6.38
N LEU A 426 22.78 -0.13 6.12
CA LEU A 426 21.51 -0.64 6.63
C LEU A 426 20.87 -1.55 5.56
N GLU A 427 20.61 -2.79 5.93
CA GLU A 427 19.93 -3.80 5.11
C GLU A 427 18.68 -4.30 5.83
N PHE A 428 17.56 -4.37 5.11
CA PHE A 428 16.28 -4.88 5.61
C PHE A 428 16.05 -6.32 5.14
N LEU A 429 15.41 -7.11 6.00
CA LEU A 429 14.97 -8.48 5.72
C LEU A 429 13.88 -8.48 4.66
N THR A 430 13.97 -9.38 3.69
CA THR A 430 12.89 -9.65 2.73
C THR A 430 11.64 -10.23 3.41
N ALA A 431 10.49 -10.23 2.75
CA ALA A 431 9.26 -10.82 3.31
C ALA A 431 9.39 -12.30 3.70
N GLU A 432 10.19 -13.09 2.96
CA GLU A 432 10.55 -14.47 3.30
C GLU A 432 11.41 -14.52 4.58
N GLU A 433 12.40 -13.65 4.71
CA GLU A 433 13.29 -13.60 5.88
C GLU A 433 12.58 -13.05 7.13
N LEU A 434 11.65 -12.10 6.98
CA LEU A 434 10.76 -11.64 8.07
C LEU A 434 9.91 -12.79 8.61
N ALA A 435 9.49 -13.72 7.74
CA ALA A 435 8.80 -14.95 8.16
C ALA A 435 9.75 -15.98 8.77
N ALA A 436 10.90 -16.23 8.16
CA ALA A 436 11.89 -17.20 8.65
C ALA A 436 12.48 -16.82 10.03
N ASN A 437 12.61 -15.52 10.31
CA ASN A 437 13.09 -14.98 11.58
C ASN A 437 11.96 -14.61 12.57
N GLY A 438 10.69 -14.89 12.26
CA GLY A 438 9.54 -14.61 13.12
C GLY A 438 9.24 -13.12 13.35
N ARG A 439 9.86 -12.20 12.60
CA ARG A 439 9.69 -10.74 12.76
C ARG A 439 8.25 -10.29 12.50
N TRP A 440 7.49 -11.00 11.69
CA TRP A 440 6.05 -10.72 11.53
C TRP A 440 5.24 -10.83 12.83
N ASP A 441 5.69 -11.59 13.83
CA ASP A 441 5.04 -11.69 15.14
C ASP A 441 5.56 -10.60 16.11
N VAL A 442 6.68 -9.95 15.77
CA VAL A 442 7.20 -8.75 16.43
C VAL A 442 6.44 -7.51 15.99
N ILE A 443 6.30 -7.29 14.68
CA ILE A 443 5.76 -6.04 14.12
C ILE A 443 4.25 -6.03 13.86
N LEU A 444 3.59 -7.19 13.84
CA LEU A 444 2.15 -7.31 13.55
C LEU A 444 1.41 -8.27 14.48
N GLY A 445 2.03 -9.40 14.85
CA GLY A 445 1.33 -10.47 15.56
C GLY A 445 0.34 -11.21 14.66
N ASP A 446 -0.87 -11.48 15.19
CA ASP A 446 -1.97 -12.11 14.46
C ASP A 446 -3.30 -11.37 14.74
N PRO A 447 -3.62 -10.34 13.94
CA PRO A 447 -4.87 -9.59 14.04
C PRO A 447 -6.13 -10.45 13.89
N ALA A 448 -6.07 -11.55 13.13
CA ALA A 448 -7.23 -12.43 12.91
C ALA A 448 -7.62 -13.20 14.18
N ASN A 449 -6.65 -13.53 15.03
CA ASN A 449 -6.87 -14.15 16.34
C ASN A 449 -6.79 -13.14 17.52
N ASN A 450 -6.81 -11.83 17.26
CA ASN A 450 -6.69 -10.76 18.25
C ASN A 450 -5.41 -10.87 19.13
N ILE A 451 -4.30 -11.31 18.52
CA ILE A 451 -2.99 -11.39 19.16
C ILE A 451 -2.18 -10.15 18.73
N PRO A 452 -1.80 -9.25 19.67
CA PRO A 452 -1.05 -8.04 19.33
C PRO A 452 0.39 -8.35 18.88
N PRO A 453 1.07 -7.39 18.23
CA PRO A 453 2.52 -7.41 18.03
C PRO A 453 3.27 -7.66 19.34
N THR A 454 4.42 -8.36 19.28
CA THR A 454 5.24 -8.61 20.47
C THR A 454 6.23 -7.49 20.81
N ASP A 455 6.45 -6.51 19.93
CA ASP A 455 6.97 -5.20 20.36
C ASP A 455 5.81 -4.29 20.84
N PRO A 456 5.80 -3.83 22.10
CA PRO A 456 4.89 -2.78 22.56
C PRO A 456 4.90 -1.51 21.71
N LEU A 457 6.01 -1.14 21.05
CA LEU A 457 6.05 0.03 20.17
C LEU A 457 5.13 -0.09 18.95
N MET A 458 4.79 -1.31 18.53
CA MET A 458 3.87 -1.57 17.42
C MET A 458 2.40 -1.72 17.85
N ILE A 459 2.11 -1.60 19.14
CA ILE A 459 0.74 -1.56 19.65
C ILE A 459 0.23 -0.12 19.59
N GLU A 460 -0.80 0.14 18.78
CA GLU A 460 -1.48 1.45 18.76
C GLU A 460 -2.12 1.74 20.13
N SER A 461 -1.76 2.86 20.76
CA SER A 461 -2.33 3.30 22.02
C SER A 461 -2.35 4.82 22.12
N VAL A 462 -3.36 5.40 22.76
CA VAL A 462 -3.34 6.80 23.22
C VAL A 462 -2.59 6.91 24.56
N ASP A 463 -2.74 5.91 25.42
CA ASP A 463 -2.14 5.80 26.74
C ASP A 463 -0.68 5.31 26.66
N PRO A 464 0.24 5.83 27.50
CA PRO A 464 1.62 5.36 27.57
C PRO A 464 1.74 3.84 27.76
N ARG A 465 2.55 3.21 26.91
CA ARG A 465 2.78 1.76 26.89
C ARG A 465 3.96 1.40 27.80
N SER A 466 4.20 0.11 27.99
CA SER A 466 5.30 -0.39 28.80
C SER A 466 5.78 -1.75 28.30
N GLY A 467 7.01 -2.11 28.65
CA GLY A 467 7.67 -3.34 28.21
C GLY A 467 9.03 -3.04 27.60
N THR A 468 9.40 -3.81 26.58
CA THR A 468 10.75 -3.82 26.00
C THR A 468 10.65 -4.24 24.54
N ASN A 469 11.35 -3.57 23.63
CA ASN A 469 11.46 -4.05 22.24
C ASN A 469 12.18 -5.42 22.26
N PRO A 470 11.63 -6.47 21.63
CA PRO A 470 12.13 -7.84 21.76
C PRO A 470 13.41 -8.12 20.94
N ILE A 471 13.84 -7.17 20.08
CA ILE A 471 15.01 -7.32 19.21
C ILE A 471 16.24 -6.64 19.81
N THR A 472 16.12 -5.38 20.24
CA THR A 472 17.24 -4.61 20.83
C THR A 472 17.37 -4.81 22.35
N GLY A 473 16.27 -5.17 23.03
CA GLY A 473 16.22 -5.20 24.49
C GLY A 473 16.02 -3.82 25.14
N ASP A 474 15.71 -2.77 24.37
CA ASP A 474 15.45 -1.43 24.90
C ASP A 474 14.09 -1.35 25.61
N ALA A 475 14.09 -0.89 26.86
CA ALA A 475 12.86 -0.67 27.62
C ALA A 475 12.08 0.53 27.08
N LEU A 476 10.75 0.45 27.09
CA LEU A 476 9.90 1.63 26.93
C LEU A 476 9.99 2.47 28.21
N VAL A 477 10.09 3.79 28.06
CA VAL A 477 10.16 4.76 29.15
C VAL A 477 9.21 5.92 28.89
N THR A 478 8.80 6.63 29.94
CA THR A 478 7.98 7.85 29.83
C THR A 478 8.85 9.11 29.80
N TRP A 479 8.20 10.27 29.69
CA TRP A 479 8.78 11.61 29.89
C TRP A 479 9.51 11.82 31.24
N GLU A 480 9.42 10.89 32.20
CA GLU A 480 10.26 10.91 33.42
C GLU A 480 11.73 10.54 33.11
N THR A 481 11.99 9.86 32.00
CA THR A 481 13.33 9.62 31.44
C THR A 481 13.35 10.02 29.95
N PRO A 482 13.37 11.34 29.64
CA PRO A 482 13.27 11.83 28.27
C PRO A 482 14.36 11.26 27.35
N ARG A 483 13.92 10.67 26.24
CA ARG A 483 14.77 10.00 25.23
C ARG A 483 15.63 8.86 25.77
N GLY A 484 15.16 8.19 26.84
CA GLY A 484 15.78 6.97 27.38
C GLY A 484 15.58 5.72 26.52
N ASN A 485 14.63 5.72 25.57
CA ASN A 485 14.51 4.68 24.54
C ASN A 485 15.11 5.21 23.22
N PRO A 486 15.99 4.47 22.51
CA PRO A 486 16.62 4.95 21.29
C PRO A 486 15.68 4.95 20.08
N ILE A 487 14.63 4.11 20.07
CA ILE A 487 13.70 3.91 18.95
C ILE A 487 12.67 5.04 18.90
N ASN A 488 11.79 5.16 19.91
CA ASN A 488 10.73 6.18 19.94
C ASN A 488 11.06 7.40 20.83
N GLY A 489 12.22 7.40 21.49
CA GLY A 489 12.56 8.40 22.48
C GLY A 489 11.92 8.09 23.83
N HIS A 490 10.61 8.31 23.94
CA HIS A 490 9.80 7.96 25.11
C HIS A 490 8.31 8.07 24.79
N GLU A 491 7.49 7.35 25.56
CA GLU A 491 6.04 7.52 25.61
C GLU A 491 5.71 8.91 26.19
N PHE A 492 4.84 9.66 25.53
CA PHE A 492 4.48 11.03 25.88
C PHE A 492 3.17 11.12 26.65
N ASN A 493 2.95 12.21 27.37
CA ASN A 493 1.73 12.43 28.15
C ASN A 493 0.58 12.86 27.22
N ASN A 494 -0.56 12.18 27.30
CA ASN A 494 -1.67 12.37 26.38
C ASN A 494 -2.98 12.66 27.13
N PRO A 495 -3.09 13.82 27.81
CA PRO A 495 -4.24 14.15 28.65
C PRO A 495 -5.54 14.31 27.84
N GLU A 496 -5.41 14.71 26.57
CA GLU A 496 -6.53 14.99 25.67
C GLU A 496 -6.95 13.79 24.79
N ARG A 497 -6.14 12.72 24.73
CA ARG A 497 -6.43 11.45 24.03
C ARG A 497 -6.71 11.61 22.52
N ASP A 498 -6.14 12.63 21.88
CA ASP A 498 -6.28 12.92 20.44
C ASP A 498 -5.08 12.49 19.57
N ASP A 499 -3.97 12.06 20.18
CA ASP A 499 -2.78 11.56 19.48
C ASP A 499 -2.51 10.08 19.85
N LEU A 500 -1.68 9.37 19.07
CA LEU A 500 -1.21 8.01 19.37
C LEU A 500 0.26 8.02 19.82
N GLN A 501 0.67 7.03 20.62
CA GLN A 501 2.07 6.85 20.99
C GLN A 501 2.90 6.39 19.78
N TYR A 502 4.07 7.00 19.56
CA TYR A 502 4.88 6.77 18.36
C TYR A 502 5.54 5.38 18.36
N ALA A 503 5.60 4.74 17.18
CA ALA A 503 6.35 3.50 16.97
C ALA A 503 7.86 3.77 16.93
N CYS A 504 8.28 4.79 16.17
CA CYS A 504 9.67 5.16 16.00
C CYS A 504 9.85 6.67 15.82
N THR A 505 11.09 7.15 15.99
CA THR A 505 11.48 8.55 15.79
C THR A 505 12.84 8.65 15.11
N PHE A 506 13.05 9.68 14.29
CA PHE A 506 14.32 9.95 13.62
C PHE A 506 14.69 11.44 13.68
N PRO A 507 15.98 11.80 13.72
CA PRO A 507 16.41 13.19 13.90
C PRO A 507 16.25 14.01 12.61
N LEU A 508 15.80 15.26 12.74
CA LEU A 508 15.76 16.24 11.63
C LEU A 508 17.13 16.90 11.41
N ALA A 509 18.22 16.15 11.57
CA ALA A 509 19.58 16.67 11.45
C ALA A 509 19.94 16.92 9.96
N PRO A 510 20.61 18.04 9.61
CA PRO A 510 21.26 19.00 10.51
C PRO A 510 20.38 20.17 10.99
N SER A 511 19.11 20.26 10.57
CA SER A 511 18.25 21.43 10.75
C SER A 511 16.92 21.11 11.47
N PRO A 512 16.91 21.09 12.82
CA PRO A 512 15.68 21.10 13.61
C PRO A 512 14.77 22.27 13.21
N LEU A 513 13.46 22.06 13.15
CA LEU A 513 12.50 23.10 12.80
C LEU A 513 12.31 24.06 13.99
N SER A 514 12.56 25.36 13.78
CA SER A 514 12.36 26.38 14.81
C SER A 514 10.89 26.76 14.96
N ALA A 515 10.53 27.40 16.08
CA ALA A 515 9.18 27.92 16.30
C ALA A 515 8.78 28.96 15.24
N GLU A 516 9.73 29.77 14.77
CA GLU A 516 9.54 30.73 13.68
C GLU A 516 9.32 30.04 12.32
N GLU A 517 10.01 28.95 12.03
CA GLU A 517 9.80 28.16 10.80
C GLU A 517 8.45 27.44 10.83
N CYS A 518 8.11 26.82 11.96
CA CYS A 518 6.80 26.22 12.20
C CYS A 518 5.65 27.23 12.08
N ALA A 519 5.84 28.48 12.52
CA ALA A 519 4.86 29.56 12.34
C ALA A 519 4.65 30.00 10.87
N THR A 520 5.42 29.47 9.92
CA THR A 520 5.20 29.66 8.47
C THR A 520 4.54 28.46 7.78
N LYS A 521 4.40 27.32 8.47
CA LYS A 521 3.79 26.09 7.96
C LYS A 521 2.28 26.02 8.28
N PRO A 522 1.52 25.11 7.65
CA PRO A 522 0.13 24.83 8.04
C PRO A 522 0.00 24.39 9.51
N ALA A 523 -1.14 24.68 10.14
CA ALA A 523 -1.41 24.22 11.50
C ALA A 523 -1.40 22.67 11.58
N GLY A 524 -0.56 22.12 12.45
CA GLY A 524 -0.33 20.68 12.58
C GLY A 524 0.91 20.14 11.83
N ALA A 525 1.55 20.95 10.96
CA ALA A 525 2.77 20.55 10.24
C ALA A 525 4.06 20.65 11.06
N CYS A 526 3.94 21.02 12.34
CA CYS A 526 4.94 20.82 13.38
C CYS A 526 4.25 20.26 14.63
N ASP A 527 4.90 19.28 15.26
CA ASP A 527 4.40 18.58 16.45
C ASP A 527 4.59 19.37 17.76
N CYS A 528 5.50 20.36 17.76
CA CYS A 528 5.97 21.07 18.95
C CYS A 528 5.41 22.50 19.03
N ILE A 529 4.50 22.77 19.96
CA ILE A 529 3.80 24.07 20.12
C ILE A 529 3.63 24.49 21.60
N GLU A 530 3.60 25.80 21.88
CA GLU A 530 3.76 26.35 23.25
C GLU A 530 2.77 25.79 24.28
N GLU A 531 1.49 25.66 23.93
CA GLU A 531 0.46 25.17 24.86
C GLU A 531 0.49 23.64 25.04
N ALA A 532 0.97 22.90 24.04
CA ALA A 532 1.02 21.44 24.06
C ALA A 532 2.28 20.92 24.76
N ASP A 533 3.48 21.40 24.40
CA ASP A 533 4.75 20.79 24.83
C ASP A 533 4.95 20.83 26.34
N ALA A 534 4.45 21.89 26.99
CA ALA A 534 4.48 22.07 28.44
C ALA A 534 3.64 21.03 29.21
N THR A 535 2.76 20.28 28.54
CA THR A 535 1.89 19.27 29.16
C THR A 535 2.03 17.89 28.53
N MET A 536 2.22 17.80 27.21
CA MET A 536 2.36 16.53 26.48
C MET A 536 3.77 15.96 26.54
N GLN A 537 4.80 16.81 26.60
CA GLN A 537 6.19 16.38 26.76
C GLN A 537 6.63 15.38 25.65
N LYS A 538 6.34 15.70 24.38
CA LYS A 538 6.65 14.83 23.22
C LYS A 538 8.17 14.58 23.05
N PRO A 539 8.61 13.37 22.65
CA PRO A 539 10.02 13.04 22.40
C PRO A 539 10.69 13.82 21.27
N LEU A 540 9.91 14.52 20.46
CA LEU A 540 10.34 15.34 19.32
C LEU A 540 10.85 16.71 19.76
N CYS A 541 10.32 17.21 20.87
CA CYS A 541 10.45 18.58 21.36
C CYS A 541 11.55 18.68 22.44
N PHE A 542 12.47 17.71 22.46
CA PHE A 542 13.50 17.55 23.50
C PHE A 542 14.89 17.36 22.87
N GLN A 543 15.75 18.36 23.04
CA GLN A 543 17.09 18.39 22.43
C GLN A 543 18.04 17.29 22.95
N GLY A 544 17.95 16.95 24.25
CA GLY A 544 18.89 16.05 24.91
C GLY A 544 19.04 16.32 26.41
N ALA A 545 19.79 15.45 27.09
CA ALA A 545 19.94 15.47 28.54
C ALA A 545 20.46 16.81 29.08
N GLY A 546 19.67 17.46 29.93
CA GLY A 546 19.96 18.76 30.53
C GLY A 546 19.21 19.94 29.91
N SER A 547 18.59 19.76 28.74
CA SER A 547 17.63 20.72 28.17
C SER A 547 16.23 20.54 28.77
N ALA A 548 15.39 21.56 28.64
CA ALA A 548 13.95 21.43 28.82
C ALA A 548 13.27 20.95 27.52
N PHE A 549 11.99 20.63 27.59
CA PHE A 549 11.14 20.56 26.39
C PHE A 549 10.94 21.99 25.82
N SER A 550 10.87 22.12 24.50
CA SER A 550 10.78 23.39 23.80
C SER A 550 10.09 23.26 22.45
N THR A 551 9.53 24.37 21.93
CA THR A 551 8.87 24.51 20.63
C THR A 551 9.82 24.43 19.40
N THR A 552 10.94 23.73 19.53
CA THR A 552 11.84 23.37 18.44
C THR A 552 11.72 21.88 18.22
N GLN A 553 11.38 21.47 16.99
CA GLN A 553 11.20 20.08 16.64
C GLN A 553 12.54 19.48 16.18
N TYR A 554 13.15 18.66 17.03
CA TYR A 554 14.46 18.03 16.80
C TYR A 554 14.37 16.67 16.08
N PHE A 555 13.21 16.02 16.18
CA PHE A 555 12.92 14.72 15.59
C PHE A 555 11.56 14.75 14.90
N ALA A 556 11.33 13.79 14.01
CA ALA A 556 9.99 13.42 13.56
C ALA A 556 9.67 11.98 14.00
N LYS A 557 8.42 11.58 13.76
CA LYS A 557 7.78 10.34 14.23
C LYS A 557 7.13 9.56 13.10
N ALA A 558 6.79 8.31 13.40
CA ALA A 558 5.69 7.59 12.78
C ALA A 558 4.95 6.74 13.83
N TYR A 559 3.67 6.47 13.61
CA TYR A 559 2.80 5.62 14.44
C TYR A 559 2.76 4.19 13.91
N PRO A 560 2.22 3.20 14.64
CA PRO A 560 2.23 1.80 14.20
C PRO A 560 1.41 1.55 12.91
N GLY A 561 2.08 1.40 11.77
CA GLY A 561 1.48 1.19 10.44
C GLY A 561 0.91 -0.22 10.21
N THR A 562 0.28 -0.81 11.23
CA THR A 562 -0.06 -2.24 11.31
C THR A 562 -0.99 -2.73 10.19
N ARG A 563 -1.91 -1.89 9.68
CA ARG A 563 -2.81 -2.29 8.58
C ARG A 563 -2.07 -2.44 7.25
N TYR A 564 -1.05 -1.61 7.01
CA TYR A 564 -0.15 -1.78 5.86
C TYR A 564 0.66 -3.07 6.00
N LEU A 565 1.19 -3.35 7.20
CA LEU A 565 1.94 -4.57 7.50
C LEU A 565 1.08 -5.84 7.34
N GLU A 566 -0.23 -5.79 7.63
CA GLU A 566 -1.16 -6.91 7.36
C GLU A 566 -1.30 -7.19 5.86
N VAL A 567 -1.42 -6.15 5.02
CA VAL A 567 -1.48 -6.31 3.56
C VAL A 567 -0.14 -6.78 3.00
N LEU A 568 0.99 -6.32 3.53
CA LEU A 568 2.33 -6.77 3.14
C LEU A 568 2.55 -8.26 3.51
N LYS A 569 2.29 -8.65 4.77
CA LYS A 569 2.32 -10.07 5.22
C LYS A 569 1.36 -10.95 4.42
N GLY A 570 0.22 -10.40 4.02
CA GLY A 570 -0.80 -11.09 3.24
C GLY A 570 -0.54 -11.19 1.73
N PHE A 571 0.27 -10.32 1.15
CA PHE A 571 0.69 -10.38 -0.26
C PHE A 571 1.83 -11.39 -0.47
N GLY A 572 2.77 -11.45 0.49
CA GLY A 572 3.83 -12.47 0.54
C GLY A 572 5.18 -12.00 -0.04
N ASP A 573 5.90 -12.90 -0.69
CA ASP A 573 7.34 -12.77 -0.99
C ASP A 573 7.73 -11.52 -1.82
N ASN A 574 6.78 -10.95 -2.59
CA ASN A 574 6.95 -9.73 -3.37
C ASN A 574 6.67 -8.42 -2.56
N SER A 575 6.56 -8.51 -1.23
CA SER A 575 6.45 -7.36 -0.34
C SER A 575 7.78 -6.86 0.21
N ILE A 576 7.86 -5.54 0.38
CA ILE A 576 9.00 -4.83 0.98
C ILE A 576 8.46 -3.99 2.14
N VAL A 577 9.10 -4.09 3.31
CA VAL A 577 8.87 -3.22 4.46
C VAL A 577 10.10 -2.30 4.60
N ALA A 578 9.89 -1.01 4.84
CA ALA A 578 10.94 0.01 4.90
C ALA A 578 10.56 1.17 5.83
#